data_AF-A0A2R6IUV0-F1
#
_entry.id   AF-A0A2R6IUV0-F1
#
_cell.length_a   1.000
_cell.length_b   1.000
_cell.length_c   1.000
_cell.angle_alpha   90.00
_cell.angle_beta   90.00
_cell.angle_gamma   90.00
#
_symmetry.space_group_name_H-M   'P 1'
#
loop_
_entity.id
_entity.type
_entity.pdbx_description
1 polymer ?
#
loop_
_entity_poly.entity_id
_entity_poly.type
_entity_poly.pdbx_seq_one_letter_code
_entity_poly.pdbx_strand_id
1 'polypeptide(L)'
;MLPRQEQGRLGLHSAPGERTVLRFPGAVHEGGVTTFEDGVTMAPPDERVPVRTPYTSGATGRWETTRSHTDDGARFRLAGGKTVTRPDGTALTWHRDVTATAAADAPGAWTFETRIGAELDHGHETVAVETTGRVARDASHLETVVRVDGSTVFDERWRY
;
A
#
# COMPACT_ATOMS: atom_id res chain seq x y z
N MET A 1 28.34 5.73 -16.12
CA MET A 1 27.59 4.59 -16.71
C MET A 1 26.22 4.54 -16.07
N LEU A 2 25.15 4.78 -16.82
CA LEU A 2 23.78 4.55 -16.37
C LEU A 2 23.54 3.03 -16.26
N PRO A 3 22.81 2.54 -15.26
CA PRO A 3 22.47 1.12 -15.19
C PRO A 3 21.59 0.76 -16.40
N ARG A 4 21.90 -0.37 -17.05
CA ARG A 4 21.12 -0.89 -18.17
C ARG A 4 19.78 -1.40 -17.68
N GLN A 5 18.77 -1.37 -18.56
CA GLN A 5 17.48 -2.03 -18.38
C GLN A 5 17.69 -3.54 -18.18
N GLU A 6 17.89 -3.98 -16.94
CA GLU A 6 17.86 -5.40 -16.61
C GLU A 6 16.40 -5.81 -16.45
N GLN A 7 15.94 -6.68 -17.35
CA GLN A 7 14.74 -7.48 -17.10
C GLN A 7 14.91 -8.18 -15.74
N GLY A 8 13.94 -8.01 -14.86
CA GLY A 8 14.07 -8.49 -13.50
C GLY A 8 12.79 -8.38 -12.70
N ARG A 9 12.62 -9.30 -11.76
CA ARG A 9 11.58 -9.26 -10.73
C ARG A 9 12.22 -8.83 -9.42
N LEU A 10 11.81 -7.68 -8.89
CA LEU A 10 12.22 -7.24 -7.56
C LEU A 10 11.05 -7.49 -6.59
N GLY A 11 11.25 -8.41 -5.64
CA GLY A 11 10.34 -8.68 -4.53
C GLY A 11 10.88 -8.04 -3.25
N LEU A 12 10.08 -7.20 -2.60
CA LEU A 12 10.41 -6.57 -1.33
C LEU A 12 9.41 -7.04 -0.27
N HIS A 13 9.93 -7.57 0.83
CA HIS A 13 9.13 -7.99 1.98
C HIS A 13 9.51 -7.16 3.20
N SER A 14 8.53 -6.51 3.82
CA SER A 14 8.73 -5.74 5.04
C SER A 14 7.75 -6.16 6.15
N ALA A 15 8.21 -6.09 7.39
CA ALA A 15 7.42 -6.32 8.61
C ALA A 15 7.83 -5.32 9.71
N PRO A 16 7.02 -5.10 10.77
CA PRO A 16 7.35 -4.16 11.85
C PRO A 16 8.71 -4.39 12.53
N GLY A 17 9.19 -5.65 12.56
CA GLY A 17 10.52 -6.02 13.08
C GLY A 17 11.60 -6.26 12.02
N GLU A 18 11.23 -6.33 10.74
CA GLU A 18 12.15 -6.60 9.63
C GLU A 18 11.98 -5.52 8.56
N ARG A 19 12.72 -4.42 8.73
CA ARG A 19 12.74 -3.32 7.76
C ARG A 19 13.64 -3.69 6.59
N THR A 20 13.09 -3.76 5.39
CA THR A 20 13.88 -3.88 4.17
C THR A 20 14.66 -2.59 3.93
N VAL A 21 15.98 -2.68 3.81
CA VAL A 21 16.84 -1.55 3.41
C VAL A 21 17.27 -1.77 1.97
N LEU A 22 16.78 -0.94 1.06
CA LEU A 22 17.25 -0.90 -0.33
C LEU A 22 18.42 0.08 -0.44
N ARG A 23 19.57 -0.39 -0.90
CA ARG A 23 20.66 0.47 -1.36
C ARG A 23 20.55 0.59 -2.86
N PHE A 24 20.14 1.76 -3.32
CA PHE A 24 20.19 2.06 -4.75
C PHE A 24 21.65 2.31 -5.16
N PRO A 25 22.08 1.85 -6.34
CA PRO A 25 23.36 2.22 -6.91
C PRO A 25 23.30 3.69 -7.31
N GLY A 26 23.56 4.57 -6.34
CA GLY A 26 23.79 5.99 -6.54
C GLY A 26 25.21 6.31 -6.11
N ALA A 27 25.94 7.07 -6.93
CA ALA A 27 27.15 7.70 -6.45
C ALA A 27 26.74 8.75 -5.42
N VAL A 28 27.20 8.61 -4.18
CA VAL A 28 27.11 9.68 -3.19
C VAL A 28 28.08 10.76 -3.67
N HIS A 29 27.58 11.96 -3.97
CA HIS A 29 28.47 13.09 -4.26
C HIS A 29 29.46 13.26 -3.11
N GLU A 30 30.75 13.34 -3.42
CA GLU A 30 31.77 13.66 -2.43
C GLU A 30 31.42 15.00 -1.79
N GLY A 31 31.16 15.01 -0.48
CA GLY A 31 30.64 16.16 0.27
C GLY A 31 29.16 16.12 0.64
N GLY A 32 28.38 15.17 0.10
CA GLY A 32 26.93 15.07 0.31
C GLY A 32 26.15 16.18 -0.38
N VAL A 33 24.98 15.87 -0.93
CA VAL A 33 24.06 16.93 -1.41
C VAL A 33 23.39 17.51 -0.17
N THR A 34 23.89 18.64 0.32
CA THR A 34 23.37 19.30 1.53
C THR A 34 22.17 20.19 1.23
N THR A 35 21.99 20.61 -0.03
CA THR A 35 20.89 21.47 -0.46
C THR A 35 20.52 21.16 -1.92
N PHE A 36 19.22 21.19 -2.21
CA PHE A 36 18.66 21.14 -3.57
C PHE A 36 18.19 22.56 -3.93
N GLU A 37 18.37 22.99 -5.18
CA GLU A 37 17.95 24.34 -5.63
C GLU A 37 16.43 24.57 -5.43
N ASP A 38 15.62 23.50 -5.49
CA ASP A 38 14.17 23.50 -5.23
C ASP A 38 13.81 22.92 -3.85
N GLY A 39 14.72 22.98 -2.88
CA GLY A 39 14.51 22.43 -1.55
C GLY A 39 13.38 23.16 -0.80
N VAL A 40 12.24 22.48 -0.63
CA VAL A 40 11.17 22.98 0.24
C VAL A 40 11.60 22.82 1.69
N THR A 41 11.77 23.94 2.40
CA THR A 41 12.09 23.92 3.83
C THR A 41 10.87 23.44 4.60
N MET A 42 10.97 22.25 5.21
CA MET A 42 9.96 21.72 6.12
C MET A 42 10.36 22.01 7.57
N ALA A 43 9.39 22.34 8.41
CA ALA A 43 9.60 22.37 9.85
C ALA A 43 10.11 21.00 10.36
N PRO A 44 10.95 20.97 11.41
CA PRO A 44 11.32 19.72 12.03
C PRO A 44 10.07 18.96 12.49
N PRO A 45 10.07 17.61 12.46
CA PRO A 45 8.94 16.82 12.92
C PRO A 45 8.51 17.25 14.32
N ASP A 46 7.20 17.43 14.55
CA ASP A 46 6.69 17.78 15.87
C ASP A 46 6.91 16.61 16.84
N GLU A 47 7.89 16.75 17.72
CA GLU A 47 8.27 15.71 18.69
C GLU A 47 7.21 15.47 19.78
N ARG A 48 6.18 16.32 19.87
CA ARG A 48 5.03 16.11 20.77
C ARG A 48 4.05 15.09 20.21
N VAL A 49 4.14 14.75 18.92
CA VAL A 49 3.35 13.69 18.33
C VAL A 49 3.92 12.35 18.82
N PRO A 50 3.15 11.54 19.57
CA PRO A 50 3.65 10.28 20.07
C PRO A 50 4.13 9.38 18.93
N VAL A 51 5.41 9.02 18.95
CA VAL A 51 6.02 8.04 18.02
C VAL A 51 5.39 6.63 18.16
N ARG A 52 4.60 6.41 19.22
CA ARG A 52 3.72 5.26 19.39
C ARG A 52 2.31 5.76 19.65
N THR A 53 1.35 5.35 18.84
CA THR A 53 -0.06 5.61 19.08
C THR A 53 -0.47 4.95 20.40
N PRO A 54 -1.06 5.69 21.38
CA PRO A 54 -1.53 5.11 22.65
C PRO A 54 -2.66 4.09 22.45
N TYR A 55 -3.22 4.02 21.24
CA TYR A 55 -4.30 3.12 20.84
C TYR A 55 -3.82 1.75 20.35
N THR A 56 -2.56 1.39 20.60
CA THR A 56 -1.97 0.16 20.07
C THR A 56 -1.12 -0.56 21.12
N SER A 57 -1.49 -1.79 21.46
CA SER A 57 -0.74 -2.68 22.35
C SER A 57 0.21 -3.61 21.56
N GLY A 58 -0.09 -3.86 20.29
CA GLY A 58 0.73 -4.67 19.40
C GLY A 58 0.39 -4.44 17.93
N ALA A 59 1.34 -4.68 17.04
CA ALA A 59 1.12 -4.62 15.60
C ALA A 59 1.95 -5.70 14.89
N THR A 60 1.29 -6.51 14.07
CA THR A 60 1.91 -7.48 13.18
C THR A 60 1.43 -7.23 11.77
N GLY A 61 2.27 -7.49 10.77
CA GLY A 61 1.87 -7.26 9.39
C GLY A 61 3.00 -7.58 8.45
N ARG A 62 2.63 -7.87 7.21
CA ARG A 62 3.58 -8.13 6.14
C ARG A 62 3.06 -7.50 4.87
N TRP A 63 3.97 -6.83 4.18
CA TRP A 63 3.72 -6.30 2.85
C TRP A 63 4.68 -6.94 1.88
N GLU A 64 4.15 -7.30 0.71
CA GLU A 64 4.91 -7.71 -0.45
C GLU A 64 4.67 -6.70 -1.56
N THR A 65 5.74 -6.09 -2.03
CA THR A 65 5.73 -5.31 -3.26
C THR A 65 6.50 -6.08 -4.32
N THR A 66 5.84 -6.38 -5.44
CA THR A 66 6.47 -6.98 -6.61
C THR A 66 6.37 -6.02 -7.79
N ARG A 67 7.48 -5.84 -8.49
CA ARG A 67 7.53 -5.14 -9.78
C ARG A 67 8.13 -6.08 -10.82
N SER A 68 7.49 -6.18 -11.98
CA SER A 68 8.01 -6.92 -13.13
C SER A 68 7.85 -6.08 -14.39
N HIS A 69 8.92 -6.05 -15.19
CA HIS A 69 8.94 -5.43 -16.51
C HIS A 69 9.46 -6.47 -17.49
N THR A 70 8.64 -6.82 -18.47
CA THR A 70 8.94 -7.76 -19.56
C THR A 70 8.69 -7.08 -20.90
N ASP A 71 9.05 -7.74 -21.99
CA ASP A 71 8.78 -7.22 -23.34
C ASP A 71 7.27 -7.13 -23.64
N ASP A 72 6.45 -7.90 -22.92
CA ASP A 72 4.99 -7.89 -22.99
C ASP A 72 4.33 -6.75 -22.18
N GLY A 73 5.09 -6.07 -21.31
CA GLY A 73 4.61 -4.93 -20.54
C GLY A 73 5.13 -4.84 -19.10
N ALA A 74 4.45 -4.02 -18.31
CA ALA A 74 4.78 -3.76 -16.91
C ALA A 74 3.66 -4.19 -15.97
N ARG A 75 4.03 -4.78 -14.83
CA ARG A 75 3.11 -5.11 -13.75
C ARG A 75 3.69 -4.69 -12.40
N PHE A 76 2.85 -4.05 -11.62
CA PHE A 76 3.08 -3.72 -10.21
C PHE A 76 2.05 -4.46 -9.36
N ARG A 77 2.48 -5.08 -8.26
CA ARG A 77 1.59 -5.64 -7.25
C ARG A 77 2.03 -5.21 -5.86
N LEU A 78 1.09 -4.74 -5.05
CA LEU A 78 1.24 -4.54 -3.62
C LEU A 78 0.19 -5.40 -2.94
N ALA A 79 0.62 -6.41 -2.19
CA ALA A 79 -0.28 -7.26 -1.42
C ALA A 79 0.21 -7.33 0.02
N GLY A 80 -0.71 -7.33 0.97
CA GLY A 80 -0.34 -7.48 2.37
C GLY A 80 -1.45 -7.10 3.30
N GLY A 81 -1.10 -7.12 4.57
CA GLY A 81 -2.02 -6.75 5.63
C GLY A 81 -1.31 -6.46 6.93
N LYS A 82 -2.07 -5.91 7.85
CA LYS A 82 -1.61 -5.57 9.19
C LYS A 82 -2.76 -5.77 10.16
N THR A 83 -2.43 -6.35 11.30
CA THR A 83 -3.29 -6.47 12.46
C THR A 83 -2.73 -5.57 13.56
N VAL A 84 -3.62 -4.82 14.20
CA VAL A 84 -3.34 -3.91 15.29
C VAL A 84 -4.19 -4.35 16.47
N THR A 85 -3.53 -4.75 17.55
CA THR A 85 -4.20 -5.04 18.82
C THR A 85 -4.37 -3.73 19.57
N ARG A 86 -5.58 -3.50 20.06
CA ARG A 86 -5.96 -2.35 20.86
C ARG A 86 -5.74 -2.64 22.36
N PRO A 87 -5.67 -1.61 23.22
CA PRO A 87 -5.48 -1.80 24.66
C PRO A 87 -6.60 -2.59 25.35
N ASP A 88 -7.82 -2.55 24.81
CA ASP A 88 -8.99 -3.29 25.28
C ASP A 88 -8.99 -4.78 24.85
N GLY A 89 -7.94 -5.24 24.16
CA GLY A 89 -7.80 -6.61 23.67
C GLY A 89 -8.42 -6.86 22.29
N THR A 90 -9.15 -5.89 21.75
CA THR A 90 -9.75 -5.99 20.40
C THR A 90 -8.70 -5.87 19.30
N ALA A 91 -9.05 -6.31 18.09
CA ALA A 91 -8.15 -6.29 16.94
C ALA A 91 -8.77 -5.58 15.73
N LEU A 92 -7.98 -4.71 15.11
CA LEU A 92 -8.24 -4.18 13.77
C LEU A 92 -7.30 -4.90 12.80
N THR A 93 -7.86 -5.65 11.86
CA THR A 93 -7.10 -6.26 10.76
C THR A 93 -7.46 -5.55 9.48
N TRP A 94 -6.46 -5.11 8.69
CA TRP A 94 -6.71 -4.69 7.33
C TRP A 94 -5.78 -5.37 6.35
N HIS A 95 -6.27 -5.58 5.15
CA HIS A 95 -5.53 -6.13 4.02
C HIS A 95 -5.74 -5.25 2.79
N ARG A 96 -4.77 -5.28 1.89
CA ARG A 96 -4.84 -4.59 0.62
C ARG A 96 -4.11 -5.42 -0.43
N ASP A 97 -4.78 -5.67 -1.54
CA ASP A 97 -4.18 -6.15 -2.78
C ASP A 97 -4.42 -5.11 -3.86
N VAL A 98 -3.33 -4.63 -4.46
CA VAL A 98 -3.34 -3.69 -5.57
C VAL A 98 -2.54 -4.30 -6.69
N THR A 99 -3.12 -4.33 -7.87
CA THR A 99 -2.43 -4.70 -9.10
C THR A 99 -2.56 -3.55 -10.10
N ALA A 100 -1.44 -3.09 -10.66
CA ALA A 100 -1.43 -2.22 -11.82
C ALA A 100 -0.74 -2.93 -12.98
N THR A 101 -1.31 -2.84 -14.18
CA THR A 101 -0.72 -3.43 -15.39
C THR A 101 -0.77 -2.43 -16.54
N ALA A 102 0.24 -2.49 -17.40
CA ALA A 102 0.28 -1.79 -18.69
C ALA A 102 0.89 -2.74 -19.72
N ALA A 103 0.20 -2.96 -20.84
CA ALA A 103 0.70 -3.80 -21.93
C ALA A 103 1.64 -3.00 -22.83
N ALA A 104 2.66 -3.65 -23.40
CA ALA A 104 3.64 -2.99 -24.25
C ALA A 104 3.05 -2.53 -25.60
N ASP A 105 2.12 -3.31 -26.15
CA ASP A 105 1.44 -3.05 -27.43
C ASP A 105 0.30 -2.01 -27.31
N ALA A 106 -0.18 -1.76 -26.09
CA ALA A 106 -1.17 -0.72 -25.80
C ALA A 106 -0.84 -0.01 -24.46
N PRO A 107 0.19 0.86 -24.41
CA PRO A 107 0.59 1.54 -23.17
C PRO A 107 -0.51 2.44 -22.57
N GLY A 108 -1.43 2.91 -23.42
CA GLY A 108 -2.60 3.68 -23.00
C GLY A 108 -3.72 2.84 -22.38
N ALA A 109 -3.67 1.51 -22.47
CA ALA A 109 -4.65 0.58 -21.90
C ALA A 109 -4.21 0.05 -20.52
N TRP A 110 -3.68 0.94 -19.69
CA TRP A 110 -3.32 0.58 -18.33
C TRP A 110 -4.57 0.23 -17.53
N THR A 111 -4.41 -0.69 -16.58
CA THR A 111 -5.46 -1.04 -15.63
C THR A 111 -4.90 -1.03 -14.22
N PHE A 112 -5.73 -0.62 -13.28
CA PHE A 112 -5.46 -0.60 -11.86
C PHE A 112 -6.61 -1.28 -11.14
N GLU A 113 -6.32 -2.32 -10.37
CA GLU A 113 -7.27 -3.08 -9.58
C GLU A 113 -6.87 -2.99 -8.12
N THR A 114 -7.85 -2.79 -7.26
CA THR A 114 -7.66 -2.70 -5.81
C THR A 114 -8.71 -3.53 -5.10
N ARG A 115 -8.30 -4.27 -4.08
CA ARG A 115 -9.14 -4.88 -3.06
C ARG A 115 -8.58 -4.48 -1.71
N ILE A 116 -9.37 -3.77 -0.92
CA ILE A 116 -9.02 -3.37 0.44
C ILE A 116 -10.09 -3.93 1.34
N GLY A 117 -9.69 -4.61 2.40
CA GLY A 117 -10.61 -5.03 3.43
C GLY A 117 -10.10 -4.63 4.80
N ALA A 118 -11.00 -4.26 5.68
CA ALA A 118 -10.73 -4.00 7.09
C ALA A 118 -11.80 -4.68 7.93
N GLU A 119 -11.39 -5.30 9.03
CA GLU A 119 -12.26 -5.94 9.99
C GLU A 119 -11.87 -5.47 11.39
N LEU A 120 -12.86 -5.01 12.13
CA LEU A 120 -12.75 -4.60 13.52
C LEU A 120 -13.66 -5.49 14.35
N ASP A 121 -13.06 -6.30 15.22
CA ASP A 121 -13.76 -7.11 16.20
C ASP A 121 -13.82 -6.36 17.52
N HIS A 122 -15.00 -5.89 17.92
CA HIS A 122 -15.23 -5.20 19.19
C HIS A 122 -15.46 -6.16 20.38
N GLY A 123 -15.35 -7.48 20.18
CA GLY A 123 -15.59 -8.55 21.15
C GLY A 123 -17.07 -8.91 21.34
N HIS A 124 -17.98 -8.07 20.87
CA HIS A 124 -19.44 -8.27 20.90
C HIS A 124 -20.12 -7.96 19.56
N GLU A 125 -19.42 -7.28 18.66
CA GLU A 125 -19.82 -7.02 17.28
C GLU A 125 -18.57 -7.06 16.39
N THR A 126 -18.72 -7.49 15.14
CA THR A 126 -17.67 -7.42 14.12
C THR A 126 -18.10 -6.52 12.99
N VAL A 127 -17.31 -5.48 12.72
CA VAL A 127 -17.51 -4.56 11.61
C VAL A 127 -16.49 -4.87 10.51
N ALA A 128 -16.97 -5.29 9.35
CA ALA A 128 -16.13 -5.57 8.18
C ALA A 128 -16.44 -4.59 7.04
N VAL A 129 -15.41 -3.96 6.49
CA VAL A 129 -15.48 -3.09 5.31
C VAL A 129 -14.68 -3.74 4.20
N GLU A 130 -15.29 -3.92 3.03
CA GLU A 130 -14.59 -4.37 1.83
C GLU A 130 -14.82 -3.36 0.70
N THR A 131 -13.73 -2.86 0.14
CA THR A 131 -13.75 -1.99 -1.03
C THR A 131 -13.00 -2.67 -2.17
N THR A 132 -13.69 -2.89 -3.29
CA THR A 132 -13.06 -3.30 -4.54
C THR A 132 -13.12 -2.16 -5.54
N GLY A 133 -12.12 -2.05 -6.40
CA GLY A 133 -12.09 -1.02 -7.42
C GLY A 133 -11.29 -1.44 -8.63
N ARG A 134 -11.70 -0.92 -9.78
CA ARG A 134 -11.00 -1.07 -11.05
C ARG A 134 -11.00 0.26 -11.79
N VAL A 135 -9.83 0.73 -12.16
CA VAL A 135 -9.65 1.92 -12.99
C VAL A 135 -8.94 1.47 -14.27
N ALA A 136 -9.53 1.81 -15.40
CA ALA A 136 -8.94 1.70 -16.72
C ALA A 136 -9.11 3.04 -17.44
N ARG A 137 -8.48 3.17 -18.61
CA ARG A 137 -8.51 4.41 -19.41
C ARG A 137 -9.92 5.01 -19.56
N ASP A 138 -10.90 4.18 -19.90
CA ASP A 138 -12.24 4.63 -20.30
C ASP A 138 -13.33 4.28 -19.27
N ALA A 139 -12.94 3.72 -18.12
CA ALA A 139 -13.91 3.31 -17.10
C ALA A 139 -13.27 3.23 -15.72
N SER A 140 -13.94 3.79 -14.73
CA SER A 140 -13.65 3.59 -13.32
C SER A 140 -14.84 2.95 -12.62
N HIS A 141 -14.57 1.97 -11.77
CA HIS A 141 -15.56 1.31 -10.94
C HIS A 141 -15.03 1.18 -9.51
N LEU A 142 -15.90 1.45 -8.54
CA LEU A 142 -15.65 1.25 -7.12
C LEU A 142 -16.89 0.59 -6.52
N GLU A 143 -16.70 -0.39 -5.65
CA GLU A 143 -17.75 -1.03 -4.86
C GLU A 143 -17.28 -1.06 -3.41
N THR A 144 -18.13 -0.62 -2.49
CA THR A 144 -17.85 -0.70 -1.05
C THR A 144 -19.02 -1.36 -0.33
N VAL A 145 -18.70 -2.40 0.44
CA VAL A 145 -19.65 -3.12 1.28
C VAL A 145 -19.22 -3.03 2.73
N VAL A 146 -20.16 -2.67 3.61
CA VAL A 146 -19.97 -2.69 5.07
C VAL A 146 -20.92 -3.72 5.67
N ARG A 147 -20.37 -4.59 6.51
CA ARG A 147 -21.09 -5.61 7.26
C ARG A 147 -20.90 -5.41 8.75
N VAL A 148 -21.98 -5.58 9.51
CA VAL A 148 -21.97 -5.67 10.97
C VAL A 148 -22.52 -7.05 11.33
N ASP A 149 -21.73 -7.87 12.02
CA ASP A 149 -22.05 -9.27 12.34
C ASP A 149 -22.52 -10.07 11.12
N GLY A 150 -21.83 -9.87 10.00
CA GLY A 150 -22.14 -10.48 8.71
C GLY A 150 -23.34 -9.87 7.96
N SER A 151 -24.16 -9.05 8.62
CA SER A 151 -25.29 -8.37 8.01
C SER A 151 -24.84 -7.14 7.24
N THR A 152 -25.23 -7.03 5.97
CA THR A 152 -24.85 -5.88 5.14
C THR A 152 -25.65 -4.65 5.55
N VAL A 153 -24.95 -3.60 5.96
CA VAL A 153 -25.53 -2.31 6.38
C VAL A 153 -25.28 -1.20 5.36
N PHE A 154 -24.34 -1.42 4.44
CA PHE A 154 -24.01 -0.51 3.35
C PHE A 154 -23.49 -1.32 2.16
N ASP A 155 -23.97 -1.01 0.97
CA ASP A 155 -23.53 -1.60 -0.30
C ASP A 155 -23.74 -0.55 -1.39
N GLU A 156 -22.64 0.06 -1.83
CA GLU A 156 -22.69 1.12 -2.83
C GLU A 156 -21.69 0.90 -3.94
N ARG A 157 -22.10 1.31 -5.14
CA ARG A 157 -21.34 1.16 -6.38
C ARG A 157 -21.25 2.49 -7.10
N TRP A 158 -20.03 2.88 -7.42
CA TRP A 158 -19.74 4.07 -8.22
C TRP A 158 -19.14 3.66 -9.55
N ARG A 159 -19.53 4.39 -10.60
CA ARG A 159 -19.03 4.24 -11.96
C ARG A 159 -18.80 5.63 -12.56
N TYR A 160 -17.67 5.80 -13.23
CA TYR A 160 -17.30 7.02 -13.94
C TYR A 160 -16.63 6.68 -15.27
#